data_AF-A0A7X2I279-F1
#
_entry.id   AF-A0A7X2I279-F1
#
_cell.length_a   1.000
_cell.length_b   1.000
_cell.length_c   1.000
_cell.angle_alpha   90.00
_cell.angle_beta   90.00
_cell.angle_gamma   90.00
#
_symmetry.space_group_name_H-M   'P 1'
#
loop_
_entity.id
_entity.type
_entity.pdbx_description
1 polymer ?
#
loop_
_entity_poly.entity_id
_entity_poly.type
_entity_poly.pdbx_seq_one_letter_code
_entity_poly.pdbx_strand_id
1 'polypeptide(L)'
;MAFDLTHARHDPMHCLVPGLFRSLKRGERKKLKLDVTYHYAENELARFVGFEPLGADDMRLLQGLVALGGPKGIILTPEPTADLPKQLRLFLEPKFDAVGQDALVVRESMTSLLGEIGLTDGGDNIRAIKASLLRMANVTVVVTKGSRQRSFHLMSYAFDEEDGRLFVALNPQIAEAILGRRPYTRIEMAEVRALQTDPARLIHQRLCGWIDPGKAGRVELDTLSGYVWPDQANAEAMKKRRQKARKALAELATVGWKVSEYAAGKWEIGRPKPVVTFPKPRSNVPLHP
;
A
#
# COMPACT_ATOMS: atom_id res chain seq x y z
N MET A 1 9.33 15.96 -14.41
CA MET A 1 9.07 16.16 -12.97
C MET A 1 10.12 15.39 -12.18
N ALA A 2 10.77 16.03 -11.22
CA ALA A 2 11.58 15.32 -10.24
C ALA A 2 10.65 14.82 -9.14
N PHE A 3 10.73 13.53 -8.79
CA PHE A 3 9.98 12.95 -7.69
C PHE A 3 10.91 12.83 -6.49
N ASP A 4 10.47 13.27 -5.31
CA ASP A 4 11.30 13.26 -4.11
C ASP A 4 11.29 11.87 -3.43
N LEU A 5 10.20 11.10 -3.59
CA LEU A 5 10.06 9.78 -2.98
C LEU A 5 10.71 8.68 -3.81
N THR A 6 11.68 8.01 -3.20
CA THR A 6 12.39 6.88 -3.78
C THR A 6 11.68 5.55 -3.49
N HIS A 7 11.26 5.32 -2.25
CA HIS A 7 10.66 4.05 -1.83
C HIS A 7 9.69 4.21 -0.66
N ALA A 8 8.77 3.26 -0.55
CA ALA A 8 7.97 3.02 0.64
C ALA A 8 8.62 1.92 1.52
N ARG A 9 8.55 2.07 2.84
CA ARG A 9 8.83 1.01 3.82
C ARG A 9 7.50 0.48 4.35
N HIS A 10 6.89 -0.41 3.59
CA HIS A 10 5.55 -0.90 3.86
C HIS A 10 5.56 -2.05 4.86
N ASP A 11 4.54 -2.17 5.71
CA ASP A 11 4.39 -3.36 6.54
C ASP A 11 4.15 -4.62 5.64
N PRO A 12 4.91 -5.72 5.84
CA PRO A 12 4.85 -6.88 4.96
C PRO A 12 3.49 -7.59 4.95
N MET A 13 2.77 -7.60 6.08
CA MET A 13 1.46 -8.25 6.16
C MET A 13 0.45 -7.61 5.19
N HIS A 14 0.45 -6.27 5.08
CA HIS A 14 -0.40 -5.56 4.11
C HIS A 14 -0.03 -5.87 2.66
N CYS A 15 1.22 -6.27 2.39
CA CYS A 15 1.64 -6.74 1.07
C CYS A 15 1.29 -8.23 0.84
N LEU A 16 1.15 -9.03 1.90
CA LEU A 16 1.06 -10.49 1.87
C LEU A 16 -0.34 -11.07 2.09
N VAL A 17 -1.34 -10.27 2.44
CA VAL A 17 -2.74 -10.71 2.56
C VAL A 17 -3.45 -10.76 1.20
N PRO A 18 -3.79 -11.95 0.65
CA PRO A 18 -4.47 -12.05 -0.64
C PRO A 18 -5.88 -11.48 -0.54
N GLY A 19 -6.32 -10.69 -1.52
CA GLY A 19 -7.67 -10.13 -1.54
C GLY A 19 -7.88 -8.88 -0.69
N LEU A 20 -6.89 -8.45 0.12
CA LEU A 20 -6.92 -7.12 0.76
C LEU A 20 -7.07 -6.03 -0.30
N PHE A 21 -6.23 -6.09 -1.32
CA PHE A 21 -6.38 -5.32 -2.56
C PHE A 21 -6.64 -6.28 -3.71
N ARG A 22 -7.52 -5.89 -4.64
CA ARG A 22 -7.94 -6.75 -5.76
C ARG A 22 -8.31 -5.94 -7.00
N SER A 23 -8.34 -6.59 -8.15
CA SER A 23 -8.89 -5.98 -9.36
C SER A 23 -10.41 -5.95 -9.27
N LEU A 24 -10.99 -4.77 -9.49
CA LEU A 24 -12.42 -4.51 -9.35
C LEU A 24 -13.00 -4.02 -10.69
N LYS A 25 -14.17 -4.53 -11.03
CA LYS A 25 -14.98 -4.02 -12.14
C LYS A 25 -15.88 -2.88 -11.66
N ARG A 26 -16.34 -2.06 -12.60
CA ARG A 26 -17.32 -1.00 -12.33
C ARG A 26 -18.53 -1.57 -11.59
N GLY A 27 -18.83 -0.99 -10.44
CA GLY A 27 -19.99 -1.36 -9.61
C GLY A 27 -19.75 -2.48 -8.59
N GLU A 28 -18.60 -3.19 -8.62
CA GLU A 28 -18.33 -4.26 -7.65
C GLU A 28 -18.20 -3.74 -6.21
N ARG A 29 -17.68 -2.51 -6.01
CA ARG A 29 -17.61 -1.88 -4.68
C ARG A 29 -18.98 -1.75 -3.99
N LYS A 30 -20.06 -1.55 -4.76
CA LYS A 30 -21.42 -1.45 -4.23
C LYS A 30 -22.02 -2.77 -3.77
N LYS A 31 -21.44 -3.90 -4.20
CA LYS A 31 -22.01 -5.25 -4.01
C LYS A 31 -21.20 -6.10 -3.05
N LEU A 32 -19.88 -5.90 -3.03
CA LEU A 32 -18.94 -6.69 -2.25
C LEU A 32 -18.58 -6.00 -0.94
N LYS A 33 -18.10 -6.78 0.02
CA LYS A 33 -17.53 -6.31 1.29
C LYS A 33 -16.08 -6.77 1.39
N LEU A 34 -15.28 -6.02 2.15
CA LEU A 34 -13.95 -6.48 2.54
C LEU A 34 -14.11 -7.29 3.83
N ASP A 35 -13.82 -8.58 3.77
CA ASP A 35 -13.61 -9.43 4.93
C ASP A 35 -12.61 -10.51 4.53
N VAL A 36 -11.36 -10.30 4.92
CA VAL A 36 -10.24 -11.18 4.55
C VAL A 36 -9.49 -11.56 5.80
N THR A 37 -9.32 -12.86 6.01
CA THR A 37 -8.48 -13.41 7.08
C THR A 37 -7.28 -14.13 6.47
N TYR A 38 -6.09 -13.89 7.02
CA TYR A 38 -4.84 -14.45 6.55
C TYR A 38 -4.00 -14.96 7.71
N HIS A 39 -3.50 -16.19 7.57
CA HIS A 39 -2.52 -16.78 8.48
C HIS A 39 -1.13 -16.30 8.07
N TYR A 40 -0.60 -15.34 8.81
CA TYR A 40 0.69 -14.71 8.52
C TYR A 40 1.86 -15.57 9.00
N ALA A 41 1.72 -16.20 10.17
CA ALA A 41 2.67 -17.15 10.73
C ALA A 41 1.91 -18.20 11.57
N GLU A 42 2.62 -19.22 12.07
CA GLU A 42 2.05 -20.37 12.81
C GLU A 42 1.06 -19.95 13.91
N ASN A 43 1.28 -18.80 14.55
CA ASN A 43 0.42 -18.25 15.60
C ASN A 43 0.04 -16.79 15.38
N GLU A 44 0.06 -16.28 14.14
CA GLU A 44 -0.30 -14.88 13.84
C GLU A 44 -1.35 -14.81 12.72
N LEU A 45 -2.52 -14.27 13.06
CA LEU A 45 -3.66 -14.07 12.18
C LEU A 45 -3.88 -12.60 11.93
N ALA A 46 -4.19 -12.23 10.70
CA ALA A 46 -4.58 -10.89 10.32
C ALA A 46 -5.96 -10.92 9.66
N ARG A 47 -6.90 -10.12 10.16
CA ARG A 47 -8.22 -9.92 9.55
C ARG A 47 -8.41 -8.46 9.18
N PHE A 48 -8.88 -8.23 7.97
CA PHE A 48 -9.20 -6.91 7.43
C PHE A 48 -10.69 -6.87 7.11
N VAL A 49 -11.41 -5.93 7.72
CA VAL A 49 -12.87 -5.79 7.56
C VAL A 49 -13.20 -4.37 7.13
N GLY A 50 -14.05 -4.23 6.12
CA GLY A 50 -14.49 -2.92 5.64
C GLY A 50 -15.76 -3.02 4.79
N PHE A 51 -16.47 -1.89 4.67
CA PHE A 51 -17.76 -1.85 3.99
C PHE A 51 -17.67 -1.97 2.46
N GLU A 52 -16.49 -1.80 1.88
CA GLU A 52 -16.22 -1.96 0.45
C GLU A 52 -14.85 -2.65 0.25
N PRO A 53 -14.66 -3.46 -0.81
CA PRO A 53 -13.34 -4.01 -1.15
C PRO A 53 -12.37 -2.89 -1.53
N LEU A 54 -11.07 -3.11 -1.34
CA LEU A 54 -10.02 -2.19 -1.81
C LEU A 54 -9.48 -2.61 -3.18
N GLY A 55 -9.23 -1.62 -4.02
CA GLY A 55 -8.72 -1.74 -5.38
C GLY A 55 -7.23 -1.44 -5.51
N ALA A 56 -6.70 -1.56 -6.73
CA ALA A 56 -5.32 -1.19 -7.05
C ALA A 56 -5.06 0.34 -6.92
N ASP A 57 -6.11 1.16 -7.07
CA ASP A 57 -6.12 2.60 -6.81
C ASP A 57 -5.90 2.90 -5.32
N ASP A 58 -6.63 2.21 -4.44
CA ASP A 58 -6.47 2.34 -2.97
C ASP A 58 -5.06 1.91 -2.54
N MET A 59 -4.59 0.80 -3.10
CA MET A 59 -3.26 0.28 -2.86
C MET A 59 -2.16 1.29 -3.24
N ARG A 60 -2.26 1.88 -4.44
CA ARG A 60 -1.29 2.87 -4.93
C ARG A 60 -1.28 4.13 -4.05
N LEU A 61 -2.46 4.58 -3.61
CA LEU A 61 -2.57 5.69 -2.69
C LEU A 61 -1.90 5.38 -1.35
N LEU A 62 -2.15 4.19 -0.78
CA LEU A 62 -1.52 3.77 0.47
C LEU A 62 0.00 3.72 0.34
N GLN A 63 0.54 3.17 -0.76
CA GLN A 63 1.98 3.15 -1.02
C GLN A 63 2.59 4.56 -1.04
N GLY A 64 1.91 5.54 -1.65
CA GLY A 64 2.31 6.94 -1.63
C GLY A 64 2.34 7.54 -0.23
N LEU A 65 1.30 7.31 0.56
CA LEU A 65 1.21 7.76 1.96
C LEU A 65 2.31 7.14 2.83
N VAL A 66 2.58 5.84 2.66
CA VAL A 66 3.66 5.14 3.37
C VAL A 66 5.03 5.68 2.96
N ALA A 67 5.25 5.94 1.68
CA ALA A 67 6.50 6.55 1.20
C ALA A 67 6.70 7.96 1.78
N LEU A 68 5.65 8.78 1.84
CA LEU A 68 5.67 10.11 2.46
C LEU A 68 5.98 10.06 3.96
N GLY A 69 5.52 9.02 4.66
CA GLY A 69 5.79 8.84 6.08
C GLY A 69 7.27 8.73 6.44
N GLY A 70 8.13 8.29 5.52
CA GLY A 70 9.58 8.25 5.74
C GLY A 70 10.19 9.63 5.98
N PRO A 71 10.18 10.54 4.98
CA PRO A 71 10.77 11.87 5.11
C PRO A 71 9.89 12.89 5.85
N LYS A 72 8.56 12.69 5.91
CA LYS A 72 7.61 13.70 6.42
C LYS A 72 6.74 13.21 7.57
N GLY A 73 6.97 12.01 8.07
CA GLY A 73 6.20 11.42 9.17
C GLY A 73 6.44 12.14 10.48
N ILE A 74 5.35 12.41 11.20
CA ILE A 74 5.35 12.95 12.56
C ILE A 74 4.75 11.89 13.47
N ILE A 75 5.45 11.55 14.56
CA ILE A 75 4.97 10.54 15.51
C ILE A 75 3.64 11.01 16.12
N LEU A 76 2.62 10.15 16.04
CA LEU A 76 1.36 10.32 16.75
C LEU A 76 1.40 9.45 18.00
N THR A 77 1.71 10.06 19.14
CA THR A 77 1.78 9.38 20.42
C THR A 77 0.41 8.83 20.86
N PRO A 78 0.36 7.89 21.83
CA PRO A 78 -0.89 7.39 22.39
C PRO A 78 -1.81 8.47 22.96
N GLU A 79 -1.22 9.50 23.59
CA GLU A 79 -1.90 10.59 24.28
C GLU A 79 -1.45 11.94 23.72
N PRO A 80 -1.92 12.33 22.51
CA PRO A 80 -1.58 13.62 21.94
C PRO A 80 -2.29 14.77 22.68
N THR A 81 -1.64 15.93 22.77
CA THR A 81 -2.16 17.08 23.53
C THR A 81 -2.99 18.06 22.70
N ALA A 82 -2.72 18.18 21.40
CA ALA A 82 -3.43 19.07 20.48
C ALA A 82 -4.69 18.41 19.87
N ASP A 83 -5.70 19.22 19.55
CA ASP A 83 -7.04 18.73 19.17
C ASP A 83 -7.07 17.90 17.89
N LEU A 84 -6.42 18.37 16.82
CA LEU A 84 -6.36 17.63 15.55
C LEU A 84 -5.66 16.26 15.70
N PRO A 85 -4.44 16.17 16.28
CA PRO A 85 -3.84 14.88 16.61
C PRO A 85 -4.71 13.98 17.50
N LYS A 86 -5.42 14.52 18.52
CA LYS A 86 -6.38 13.75 19.32
C LYS A 86 -7.48 13.16 18.46
N GLN A 87 -8.08 13.95 17.57
CA GLN A 87 -9.13 13.48 16.67
C GLN A 87 -8.63 12.38 15.73
N LEU A 88 -7.46 12.57 15.11
CA LEU A 88 -6.85 11.56 14.26
C LEU A 88 -6.58 10.26 15.02
N ARG A 89 -6.10 10.36 16.27
CA ARG A 89 -5.86 9.20 17.14
C ARG A 89 -7.16 8.48 17.51
N LEU A 90 -8.21 9.23 17.84
CA LEU A 90 -9.53 8.68 18.15
C LEU A 90 -10.11 7.91 16.95
N PHE A 91 -10.02 8.48 15.74
CA PHE A 91 -10.49 7.83 14.51
C PHE A 91 -9.64 6.65 14.05
N LEU A 92 -8.43 6.45 14.59
CA LEU A 92 -7.72 5.18 14.40
C LEU A 92 -8.31 4.05 15.25
N GLU A 93 -9.14 4.37 16.24
CA GLU A 93 -9.74 3.42 17.18
C GLU A 93 -8.78 2.31 17.68
N PRO A 94 -7.60 2.64 18.23
CA PRO A 94 -6.69 1.62 18.71
C PRO A 94 -7.30 0.88 19.91
N LYS A 95 -7.30 -0.46 19.84
CA LYS A 95 -7.86 -1.36 20.87
C LYS A 95 -6.81 -2.38 21.30
N PHE A 96 -6.94 -2.85 22.55
CA PHE A 96 -6.03 -3.83 23.17
C PHE A 96 -4.57 -3.33 23.14
N ASP A 97 -3.62 -4.17 22.71
CA ASP A 97 -2.20 -3.83 22.68
C ASP A 97 -1.87 -2.63 21.79
N ALA A 98 -2.76 -2.24 20.87
CA ALA A 98 -2.55 -1.07 20.02
C ALA A 98 -2.67 0.27 20.76
N VAL A 99 -3.35 0.30 21.91
CA VAL A 99 -3.67 1.54 22.66
C VAL A 99 -2.40 2.31 23.00
N GLY A 100 -1.35 1.60 23.42
CA GLY A 100 -0.06 2.18 23.80
C GLY A 100 0.95 2.35 22.66
N GLN A 101 0.59 2.03 21.41
CA GLN A 101 1.53 2.07 20.29
C GLN A 101 1.46 3.39 19.51
N ASP A 102 2.62 3.94 19.16
CA ASP A 102 2.73 5.11 18.28
C ASP A 102 2.11 4.84 16.91
N ALA A 103 1.36 5.81 16.41
CA ALA A 103 0.98 5.91 15.00
C ALA A 103 1.87 6.96 14.30
N LEU A 104 1.63 7.23 13.02
CA LEU A 104 2.41 8.21 12.26
C LEU A 104 1.49 9.11 11.42
N VAL A 105 1.60 10.44 11.59
CA VAL A 105 0.89 11.41 10.75
C VAL A 105 1.75 11.85 9.59
N VAL A 106 1.18 11.89 8.40
CA VAL A 106 1.69 12.59 7.22
C VAL A 106 0.85 13.84 7.02
N ARG A 107 1.51 14.98 6.83
CA ARG A 107 0.88 16.27 6.51
C ARG A 107 1.30 16.71 5.12
N GLU A 108 0.36 16.73 4.17
CA GLU A 108 0.60 17.06 2.76
C GLU A 108 -0.57 17.78 2.11
N SER A 109 -0.48 18.15 0.84
CA SER A 109 -1.62 18.57 0.02
C SER A 109 -2.08 17.44 -0.90
N MET A 110 -3.33 17.51 -1.37
CA MET A 110 -3.87 16.56 -2.34
C MET A 110 -3.05 16.54 -3.64
N THR A 111 -2.67 17.72 -4.14
CA THR A 111 -1.86 17.87 -5.36
C THR A 111 -0.49 17.23 -5.21
N SER A 112 0.19 17.45 -4.08
CA SER A 112 1.49 16.82 -3.78
C SER A 112 1.36 15.29 -3.74
N LEU A 113 0.35 14.78 -3.02
CA LEU A 113 0.09 13.34 -2.93
C LEU A 113 -0.18 12.70 -4.30
N LEU A 114 -1.02 13.35 -5.13
CA LEU A 114 -1.29 12.91 -6.51
C LEU A 114 0.00 12.88 -7.34
N GLY A 115 0.80 13.94 -7.28
CA GLY A 115 2.09 14.03 -7.97
C GLY A 115 3.03 12.88 -7.59
N GLU A 116 3.16 12.60 -6.29
CA GLU A 116 4.06 11.54 -5.80
C GLU A 116 3.68 10.14 -6.28
N ILE A 117 2.38 9.87 -6.39
CA ILE A 117 1.90 8.61 -6.94
C ILE A 117 1.83 8.63 -8.47
N GLY A 118 2.14 9.73 -9.15
CA GLY A 118 2.16 9.83 -10.62
C GLY A 118 0.78 10.04 -11.25
N LEU A 119 -0.08 10.80 -10.57
CA LEU A 119 -1.38 11.26 -11.05
C LEU A 119 -1.40 12.79 -11.16
N THR A 120 -2.22 13.31 -12.06
CA THR A 120 -2.47 14.76 -12.17
C THR A 120 -3.58 15.19 -11.22
N ASP A 121 -3.62 16.48 -10.89
CA ASP A 121 -4.59 17.12 -10.00
C ASP A 121 -5.93 17.47 -10.67
N GLY A 122 -6.34 16.69 -11.67
CA GLY A 122 -7.66 16.81 -12.27
C GLY A 122 -8.79 16.48 -11.29
N GLY A 123 -9.95 17.14 -11.43
CA GLY A 123 -11.08 17.00 -10.51
C GLY A 123 -11.57 15.57 -10.30
N ASP A 124 -11.53 14.74 -11.34
CA ASP A 124 -11.87 13.31 -11.26
C ASP A 124 -10.88 12.52 -10.40
N ASN A 125 -9.58 12.81 -10.51
CA ASN A 125 -8.55 12.19 -9.68
C ASN A 125 -8.70 12.61 -8.22
N ILE A 126 -8.94 13.89 -7.95
CA ILE A 126 -9.20 14.39 -6.59
C ILE A 126 -10.40 13.67 -5.97
N ARG A 127 -11.50 13.54 -6.72
CA ARG A 127 -12.71 12.82 -6.25
C ARG A 127 -12.40 11.35 -5.97
N ALA A 128 -11.65 10.69 -6.85
CA ALA A 128 -11.26 9.30 -6.69
C ALA A 128 -10.41 9.08 -5.43
N ILE A 129 -9.44 9.98 -5.16
CA ILE A 129 -8.61 9.91 -3.95
C ILE A 129 -9.42 10.17 -2.68
N LYS A 130 -10.30 11.17 -2.66
CA LYS A 130 -11.19 11.40 -1.51
C LYS A 130 -12.03 10.14 -1.20
N ALA A 131 -12.58 9.50 -2.23
CA ALA A 131 -13.32 8.26 -2.06
C ALA A 131 -12.42 7.10 -1.56
N SER A 132 -11.16 7.07 -1.99
CA SER A 132 -10.17 6.08 -1.55
C SER A 132 -9.77 6.26 -0.09
N LEU A 133 -9.50 7.49 0.35
CA LEU A 133 -9.23 7.82 1.75
C LEU A 133 -10.39 7.42 2.65
N LEU A 134 -11.62 7.76 2.26
CA LEU A 134 -12.82 7.36 3.00
C LEU A 134 -12.92 5.84 3.13
N ARG A 135 -12.74 5.08 2.04
CA ARG A 135 -12.77 3.61 2.09
C ARG A 135 -11.71 3.04 3.02
N MET A 136 -10.46 3.48 2.88
CA MET A 136 -9.35 2.98 3.70
C MET A 136 -9.53 3.35 5.17
N ALA A 137 -10.06 4.53 5.49
CA ALA A 137 -10.34 4.92 6.86
C ALA A 137 -11.40 4.03 7.54
N ASN A 138 -12.28 3.40 6.76
CA ASN A 138 -13.30 2.48 7.26
C ASN A 138 -12.83 1.01 7.30
N VAL A 139 -11.55 0.73 7.05
CA VAL A 139 -11.01 -0.64 7.16
C VAL A 139 -10.49 -0.87 8.55
N THR A 140 -11.09 -1.80 9.28
CA THR A 140 -10.57 -2.30 10.56
C THR A 140 -9.57 -3.43 10.32
N VAL A 141 -8.39 -3.29 10.90
CA VAL A 141 -7.33 -4.31 10.93
C VAL A 141 -7.32 -4.93 12.31
N VAL A 142 -7.44 -6.25 12.37
CA VAL A 142 -7.34 -7.04 13.60
C VAL A 142 -6.20 -8.01 13.45
N VAL A 143 -5.20 -7.94 14.33
CA VAL A 143 -4.09 -8.89 14.36
C VAL A 143 -4.11 -9.64 15.68
N THR A 144 -4.16 -10.96 15.61
CA THR A 144 -4.17 -11.86 16.77
C THR A 144 -2.90 -12.68 16.77
N LYS A 145 -2.16 -12.65 17.89
CA LYS A 145 -0.94 -13.44 18.09
C LYS A 145 -1.01 -14.22 19.39
N GLY A 146 -1.25 -15.53 19.31
CA GLY A 146 -1.58 -16.34 20.48
C GLY A 146 -2.81 -15.78 21.21
N SER A 147 -2.68 -15.48 22.50
CA SER A 147 -3.74 -14.86 23.31
C SER A 147 -3.82 -13.33 23.20
N ARG A 148 -2.85 -12.70 22.54
CA ARG A 148 -2.78 -11.23 22.41
C ARG A 148 -3.47 -10.77 21.14
N GLN A 149 -4.08 -9.60 21.21
CA GLN A 149 -4.78 -8.98 20.10
C GLN A 149 -4.39 -7.50 20.00
N ARG A 150 -4.34 -7.00 18.77
CA ARG A 150 -4.30 -5.57 18.46
C ARG A 150 -5.33 -5.28 17.38
N SER A 151 -6.03 -4.17 17.51
CA SER A 151 -7.01 -3.73 16.52
C SER A 151 -6.96 -2.21 16.36
N PHE A 152 -7.14 -1.75 15.13
CA PHE A 152 -7.13 -0.33 14.74
C PHE A 152 -7.72 -0.20 13.33
N HIS A 153 -8.14 1.00 12.94
CA HIS A 153 -8.40 1.30 11.54
C HIS A 153 -7.09 1.39 10.75
N LEU A 154 -7.15 1.07 9.45
CA LEU A 154 -5.99 1.07 8.54
C LEU A 154 -5.30 2.43 8.54
N MET A 155 -6.10 3.50 8.56
CA MET A 155 -5.67 4.89 8.64
C MET A 155 -6.82 5.76 9.14
N SER A 156 -6.53 7.00 9.53
CA SER A 156 -7.52 8.06 9.70
C SER A 156 -7.04 9.31 8.96
N TYR A 157 -7.95 10.24 8.66
CA TYR A 157 -7.57 11.47 7.98
C TYR A 157 -8.43 12.66 8.40
N ALA A 158 -7.89 13.85 8.16
CA ALA A 158 -8.60 15.11 8.24
C ALA A 158 -8.23 15.97 7.04
N PHE A 159 -9.20 16.73 6.55
CA PHE A 159 -8.99 17.75 5.53
C PHE A 159 -9.24 19.12 6.15
N ASP A 160 -8.30 20.01 5.93
CA ASP A 160 -8.50 21.44 6.12
C ASP A 160 -9.01 22.00 4.78
N GLU A 161 -10.28 22.42 4.76
CA GLU A 161 -10.89 22.98 3.55
C GLU A 161 -10.44 24.43 3.29
N GLU A 162 -9.96 25.14 4.31
CA GLU A 162 -9.53 26.55 4.19
C GLU A 162 -8.17 26.66 3.50
N ASP A 163 -7.21 25.79 3.86
CA ASP A 163 -5.85 25.83 3.33
C ASP A 163 -5.46 24.62 2.45
N GLY A 164 -6.38 23.67 2.28
CA GLY A 164 -6.21 22.51 1.39
C GLY A 164 -5.26 21.44 1.93
N ARG A 165 -4.87 21.50 3.22
CA ARG A 165 -4.02 20.49 3.85
C ARG A 165 -4.78 19.21 4.13
N LEU A 166 -4.09 18.10 3.89
CA LEU A 166 -4.48 16.74 4.20
C LEU A 166 -3.56 16.22 5.30
N PHE A 167 -4.18 15.79 6.40
CA PHE A 167 -3.53 15.07 7.47
C PHE A 167 -3.98 13.62 7.42
N VAL A 168 -3.03 12.69 7.36
CA VAL A 168 -3.31 11.25 7.36
C VAL A 168 -2.54 10.59 8.47
N ALA A 169 -3.23 9.98 9.44
CA ALA A 169 -2.60 9.12 10.42
C ALA A 169 -2.61 7.66 9.92
N LEU A 170 -1.43 7.08 9.79
CA LEU A 170 -1.22 5.66 9.50
C LEU A 170 -1.20 4.88 10.81
N ASN A 171 -1.79 3.69 10.79
CA ASN A 171 -1.89 2.84 11.98
C ASN A 171 -0.52 2.45 12.57
N PRO A 172 -0.49 1.99 13.83
CA PRO A 172 0.78 1.66 14.49
C PRO A 172 1.65 0.62 13.78
N GLN A 173 1.04 -0.38 13.14
CA GLN A 173 1.78 -1.42 12.44
C GLN A 173 2.50 -0.90 11.20
N ILE A 174 1.86 -0.02 10.42
CA ILE A 174 2.49 0.66 9.29
C ILE A 174 3.54 1.66 9.80
N ALA A 175 3.23 2.40 10.87
CA ALA A 175 4.15 3.36 11.48
C ALA A 175 5.48 2.71 11.91
N GLU A 176 5.42 1.57 12.60
CA GLU A 176 6.61 0.80 12.99
C GLU A 176 7.47 0.38 11.79
N ALA A 177 6.84 0.00 10.67
CA ALA A 177 7.56 -0.40 9.46
C ALA A 177 8.28 0.80 8.81
N ILE A 178 7.61 1.95 8.75
CA ILE A 178 8.19 3.20 8.24
C ILE A 178 9.39 3.62 9.09
N LEU A 179 9.23 3.59 10.41
CA LEU A 179 10.27 3.96 11.39
C LEU A 179 11.41 2.93 11.49
N GLY A 180 11.31 1.79 10.79
CA GLY A 180 12.31 0.72 10.84
C GLY A 180 12.37 -0.02 12.18
N ARG A 181 11.31 0.09 12.99
CA ARG A 181 11.18 -0.60 14.30
C ARG A 181 10.71 -2.06 14.15
N ARG A 182 10.35 -2.48 12.92
CA ARG A 182 9.98 -3.85 12.54
C ARG A 182 10.42 -4.15 11.11
N PRO A 183 10.43 -5.44 10.68
CA PRO A 183 10.64 -5.79 9.29
C PRO A 183 9.66 -5.07 8.36
N TYR A 184 10.17 -4.63 7.20
CA TYR A 184 9.38 -3.91 6.21
C TYR A 184 9.62 -4.47 4.80
N THR A 185 8.60 -4.35 3.97
CA THR A 185 8.68 -4.53 2.53
C THR A 185 9.06 -3.21 1.91
N ARG A 186 10.26 -3.13 1.32
CA ARG A 186 10.62 -2.00 0.47
C ARG A 186 9.76 -2.03 -0.80
N ILE A 187 9.24 -0.90 -1.28
CA ILE A 187 8.57 -0.80 -2.58
C ILE A 187 9.14 0.41 -3.31
N GLU A 188 9.69 0.22 -4.51
CA GLU A 188 10.28 1.33 -5.29
C GLU A 188 9.17 2.18 -5.91
N MET A 189 9.16 3.48 -5.60
CA MET A 189 8.11 4.38 -6.08
C MET A 189 8.24 4.68 -7.58
N ALA A 190 9.45 4.54 -8.14
CA ALA A 190 9.65 4.61 -9.59
C ALA A 190 8.88 3.50 -10.32
N GLU A 191 8.92 2.27 -9.80
CA GLU A 191 8.18 1.13 -10.35
C GLU A 191 6.67 1.37 -10.20
N VAL A 192 6.22 1.81 -9.01
CA VAL A 192 4.79 2.12 -8.75
C VAL A 192 4.23 3.14 -9.74
N ARG A 193 5.00 4.19 -10.06
CA ARG A 193 4.60 5.23 -11.03
C ARG A 193 4.60 4.72 -12.48
N ALA A 194 5.53 3.81 -12.81
CA ALA A 194 5.70 3.29 -14.16
C ALA A 194 4.65 2.23 -14.53
N LEU A 195 4.16 1.45 -13.56
CA LEU A 195 3.11 0.45 -13.77
C LEU A 195 1.75 1.11 -14.06
N GLN A 196 1.13 0.70 -15.16
CA GLN A 196 -0.09 1.24 -15.73
C GLN A 196 -1.33 0.42 -15.41
N THR A 197 -1.21 -0.92 -15.36
CA THR A 197 -2.38 -1.80 -15.21
C THR A 197 -2.60 -2.28 -13.79
N ASP A 198 -3.87 -2.43 -13.38
CA ASP A 198 -4.21 -2.96 -12.06
C ASP A 198 -3.60 -4.34 -11.79
N PRO A 199 -3.65 -5.31 -12.73
CA PRO A 199 -3.02 -6.61 -12.50
C PRO A 199 -1.50 -6.51 -12.28
N ALA A 200 -0.80 -5.64 -13.02
CA ALA A 200 0.63 -5.44 -12.83
C ALA A 200 0.95 -4.83 -11.47
N ARG A 201 0.23 -3.79 -11.05
CA ARG A 201 0.40 -3.18 -9.73
C ARG A 201 0.14 -4.17 -8.59
N LEU A 202 -0.94 -4.95 -8.68
CA LEU A 202 -1.31 -5.93 -7.66
C LEU A 202 -0.28 -7.05 -7.57
N ILE A 203 0.14 -7.62 -8.71
CA ILE A 203 1.19 -8.64 -8.76
C ILE A 203 2.51 -8.07 -8.21
N HIS A 204 2.88 -6.85 -8.59
CA HIS A 204 4.08 -6.18 -8.12
C HIS A 204 4.13 -6.03 -6.60
N GLN A 205 3.06 -5.53 -5.97
CA GLN A 205 3.01 -5.42 -4.50
C GLN A 205 3.19 -6.79 -3.82
N ARG A 206 2.53 -7.82 -4.36
CA ARG A 206 2.62 -9.18 -3.82
C ARG A 206 4.04 -9.71 -3.90
N LEU A 207 4.67 -9.61 -5.07
CA LEU A 207 6.03 -10.06 -5.28
C LEU A 207 7.02 -9.29 -4.41
N CYS A 208 6.82 -7.97 -4.23
CA CYS A 208 7.63 -7.19 -3.28
C CYS A 208 7.55 -7.75 -1.86
N GLY A 209 6.41 -8.31 -1.45
CA GLY A 209 6.18 -8.85 -0.11
C GLY A 209 6.92 -10.14 0.21
N TRP A 210 7.28 -10.96 -0.78
CA TRP A 210 7.93 -12.27 -0.53
C TRP A 210 9.21 -12.54 -1.34
N ILE A 211 9.57 -11.69 -2.31
CA ILE A 211 10.86 -11.74 -3.00
C ILE A 211 11.72 -10.59 -2.49
N ASP A 212 12.81 -10.90 -1.81
CA ASP A 212 13.76 -9.87 -1.37
C ASP A 212 14.44 -9.17 -2.56
N PRO A 213 14.81 -7.88 -2.43
CA PRO A 213 15.54 -7.18 -3.49
C PRO A 213 16.81 -7.92 -3.92
N GLY A 214 17.00 -8.07 -5.24
CA GLY A 214 18.13 -8.80 -5.82
C GLY A 214 18.03 -10.33 -5.78
N LYS A 215 16.97 -10.90 -5.18
CA LYS A 215 16.69 -12.35 -5.20
C LYS A 215 15.67 -12.71 -6.27
N ALA A 216 15.45 -14.00 -6.44
CA ALA A 216 14.42 -14.55 -7.32
C ALA A 216 13.51 -15.53 -6.58
N GLY A 217 12.29 -15.67 -7.07
CA GLY A 217 11.28 -16.58 -6.56
C GLY A 217 10.57 -17.31 -7.68
N ARG A 218 10.13 -18.54 -7.42
CA ARG A 218 9.34 -19.34 -8.37
C ARG A 218 7.87 -19.30 -8.00
N VAL A 219 7.02 -19.16 -9.02
CA VAL A 219 5.57 -19.02 -8.83
C VAL A 219 4.82 -19.52 -10.06
N GLU A 220 3.64 -20.08 -9.83
CA GLU A 220 2.74 -20.49 -10.91
C GLU A 220 1.86 -19.33 -11.36
N LEU A 221 1.49 -19.34 -12.65
CA LEU A 221 0.64 -18.32 -13.25
C LEU A 221 -0.75 -18.24 -12.57
N ASP A 222 -1.25 -19.37 -12.07
CA ASP A 222 -2.52 -19.43 -11.35
C ASP A 222 -2.43 -18.75 -9.99
N THR A 223 -1.30 -18.90 -9.29
CA THR A 223 -1.02 -18.18 -8.05
C THR A 223 -0.98 -16.67 -8.30
N LEU A 224 -0.26 -16.23 -9.35
CA LEU A 224 -0.23 -14.81 -9.75
C LEU A 224 -1.62 -14.28 -10.14
N SER A 225 -2.43 -15.10 -10.79
CA SER A 225 -3.81 -14.73 -11.13
C SER A 225 -4.67 -14.59 -9.86
N GLY A 226 -4.49 -15.48 -8.88
CA GLY A 226 -5.19 -15.45 -7.59
C GLY A 226 -4.86 -14.22 -6.75
N TYR A 227 -3.66 -13.65 -6.89
CA TYR A 227 -3.30 -12.38 -6.28
C TYR A 227 -4.15 -11.21 -6.76
N VAL A 228 -4.55 -11.22 -8.04
CA VAL A 228 -5.31 -10.13 -8.66
C VAL A 228 -6.82 -10.35 -8.52
N TRP A 229 -7.25 -11.60 -8.65
CA TRP A 229 -8.66 -12.00 -8.57
C TRP A 229 -8.82 -13.20 -7.62
N PRO A 230 -9.14 -12.96 -6.34
CA PRO A 230 -9.21 -14.02 -5.33
C PRO A 230 -10.44 -14.93 -5.49
N ASP A 231 -11.53 -14.43 -6.07
CA ASP A 231 -12.77 -15.20 -6.20
C ASP A 231 -12.63 -16.32 -7.24
N GLN A 232 -13.31 -17.43 -7.00
CA GLN A 232 -13.44 -18.50 -8.00
C GLN A 232 -14.05 -18.00 -9.31
N ALA A 233 -13.65 -18.63 -10.41
CA ALA A 233 -14.12 -18.30 -11.74
C ALA A 233 -14.25 -19.56 -12.59
N ASN A 234 -15.17 -19.51 -13.56
CA ASN A 234 -15.30 -20.57 -14.56
C ASN A 234 -14.07 -20.63 -15.49
N ALA A 235 -13.97 -21.71 -16.27
CA ALA A 235 -12.80 -21.97 -17.12
C ALA A 235 -12.47 -20.83 -18.10
N GLU A 236 -13.48 -20.24 -18.75
CA GLU A 236 -13.29 -19.15 -19.70
C GLU A 236 -12.82 -17.86 -19.03
N ALA A 237 -13.38 -17.53 -17.87
CA ALA A 237 -12.91 -16.39 -17.08
C ALA A 237 -11.49 -16.62 -16.56
N MET A 238 -11.15 -17.84 -16.12
CA MET A 238 -9.79 -18.20 -15.72
C MET A 238 -8.79 -18.09 -16.88
N LYS A 239 -9.17 -18.50 -18.09
CA LYS A 239 -8.36 -18.31 -19.31
C LYS A 239 -8.03 -16.83 -19.54
N LYS A 240 -9.03 -15.94 -19.42
CA LYS A 240 -8.84 -14.49 -19.55
C LYS A 240 -7.98 -13.90 -18.43
N ARG A 241 -8.13 -14.38 -17.19
CA ARG A 241 -7.29 -13.96 -16.05
C ARG A 241 -5.82 -14.33 -16.26
N ARG A 242 -5.53 -15.56 -16.67
CA ARG A 242 -4.18 -16.02 -17.04
C ARG A 242 -3.57 -15.16 -18.15
N GLN A 243 -4.35 -14.83 -19.18
CA GLN A 243 -3.88 -13.95 -20.26
C GLN A 243 -3.51 -12.55 -19.74
N LYS A 244 -4.33 -11.97 -18.85
CA LYS A 244 -4.03 -10.67 -18.24
C LYS A 244 -2.82 -10.74 -17.30
N ALA A 245 -2.66 -11.82 -16.52
CA ALA A 245 -1.49 -12.03 -15.67
C ALA A 245 -0.19 -12.14 -16.50
N ARG A 246 -0.21 -12.81 -17.65
CA ARG A 246 0.93 -12.82 -18.59
C ARG A 246 1.29 -11.43 -19.11
N LYS A 247 0.28 -10.62 -19.46
CA LYS A 247 0.50 -9.22 -19.88
C LYS A 247 1.09 -8.38 -18.74
N ALA A 248 0.62 -8.59 -17.52
CA ALA A 248 1.16 -7.93 -16.33
C ALA A 248 2.63 -8.31 -16.07
N LEU A 249 2.99 -9.58 -16.26
CA LEU A 249 4.38 -10.04 -16.18
C LEU A 249 5.29 -9.37 -17.23
N ALA A 250 4.79 -9.20 -18.46
CA ALA A 250 5.52 -8.45 -19.49
C ALA A 250 5.69 -6.97 -19.09
N GLU A 251 4.69 -6.37 -18.45
CA GLU A 251 4.77 -5.00 -17.92
C GLU A 251 5.77 -4.89 -16.76
N LEU A 252 5.86 -5.90 -15.87
CA LEU A 252 6.88 -5.94 -14.82
C LEU A 252 8.31 -5.95 -15.42
N ALA A 253 8.50 -6.66 -16.53
CA ALA A 253 9.79 -6.69 -17.21
C ALA A 253 10.22 -5.32 -17.74
N THR A 254 9.28 -4.44 -18.14
CA THR A 254 9.61 -3.09 -18.63
C THR A 254 10.10 -2.16 -17.50
N VAL A 255 9.77 -2.47 -16.25
CA VAL A 255 10.24 -1.73 -15.06
C VAL A 255 11.43 -2.42 -14.38
N GLY A 256 12.10 -3.34 -15.08
CA GLY A 256 13.40 -3.91 -14.70
C GLY A 256 13.35 -5.26 -13.99
N TRP A 257 12.16 -5.83 -13.75
CA TRP A 257 12.05 -7.17 -13.16
C TRP A 257 12.50 -8.23 -14.16
N LYS A 258 13.22 -9.25 -13.68
CA LYS A 258 13.57 -10.42 -14.52
C LYS A 258 12.39 -11.38 -14.49
N VAL A 259 11.89 -11.78 -15.65
CA VAL A 259 10.73 -12.66 -15.75
C VAL A 259 11.01 -13.74 -16.79
N SER A 260 11.03 -15.00 -16.35
CA SER A 260 11.33 -16.15 -17.22
C SER A 260 10.32 -17.28 -17.00
N GLU A 261 9.72 -17.78 -18.08
CA GLU A 261 8.87 -18.98 -18.05
C GLU A 261 9.75 -20.21 -18.31
N TYR A 262 10.05 -20.98 -17.27
CA TYR A 262 10.94 -22.15 -17.38
C TYR A 262 10.17 -23.44 -17.70
N ALA A 263 8.85 -23.43 -17.51
CA ALA A 263 7.92 -24.46 -17.95
C ALA A 263 6.54 -23.82 -18.15
N ALA A 264 5.65 -24.46 -18.90
CA ALA A 264 4.32 -23.91 -19.19
C ALA A 264 3.57 -23.53 -17.89
N GLY A 265 3.31 -22.23 -17.73
CA GLY A 265 2.62 -21.66 -16.57
C GLY A 265 3.47 -21.53 -15.31
N LYS A 266 4.77 -21.87 -15.34
CA LYS A 266 5.68 -21.79 -14.21
C LYS A 266 6.78 -20.76 -14.47
N TRP A 267 6.91 -19.81 -13.57
CA TRP A 267 7.72 -18.61 -13.74
C TRP A 267 8.79 -18.51 -12.66
N GLU A 268 9.98 -18.07 -13.06
CA GLU A 268 11.00 -17.56 -12.17
C GLU A 268 11.04 -16.04 -12.32
N ILE A 269 10.85 -15.34 -11.20
CA ILE A 269 10.75 -13.88 -11.14
C ILE A 269 11.89 -13.35 -10.28
N GLY A 270 12.78 -12.57 -10.88
CA GLY A 270 13.89 -11.90 -10.21
C GLY A 270 13.56 -10.45 -9.92
N ARG A 271 13.65 -10.08 -8.64
CA ARG A 271 13.43 -8.71 -8.19
C ARG A 271 14.67 -7.84 -8.41
N PRO A 272 14.52 -6.60 -8.93
CA PRO A 272 15.64 -5.67 -9.07
C PRO A 272 16.36 -5.42 -7.73
N LYS A 273 17.66 -5.11 -7.81
CA LYS A 273 18.36 -4.54 -6.66
C LYS A 273 17.88 -3.10 -6.45
N PRO A 274 17.82 -2.60 -5.21
CA PRO A 274 17.45 -1.20 -4.95
C PRO A 274 18.44 -0.27 -5.66
N VAL A 275 17.90 0.77 -6.31
CA VAL A 275 18.75 1.84 -6.83
C VAL A 275 19.18 2.69 -5.64
N VAL A 276 20.47 2.68 -5.30
CA VAL A 276 21.03 3.54 -4.26
C VAL A 276 21.12 4.95 -4.80
N THR A 277 20.10 5.77 -4.52
CA THR A 277 20.14 7.20 -4.78
C THR A 277 20.52 7.94 -3.51
N PHE A 278 21.71 8.55 -3.49
CA PHE A 278 22.06 9.50 -2.44
C PHE A 278 21.25 10.78 -2.67
N PRO A 279 20.51 11.29 -1.67
CA PRO A 279 19.85 12.57 -1.80
C PRO A 279 20.92 13.64 -2.08
N LYS A 280 20.71 14.45 -3.12
CA LYS A 280 21.56 15.62 -3.34
C LYS A 280 21.46 16.50 -2.08
N PRO A 281 22.59 16.94 -1.49
CA PRO A 281 22.54 17.91 -0.41
C PRO A 281 21.73 19.11 -0.90
N ARG A 282 20.67 19.48 -0.18
CA ARG A 282 20.00 20.76 -0.43
C ARG A 282 21.04 21.84 -0.20
N SER A 283 21.43 22.55 -1.25
CA SER A 283 22.32 23.69 -1.13
C SER A 283 21.56 24.80 -0.40
N ASN A 284 21.72 24.87 0.92
CA ASN A 284 21.41 26.08 1.68
C ASN A 284 22.49 27.12 1.35
N VAL A 285 22.44 27.67 0.13
CA VAL A 285 23.15 28.91 -0.16
C VAL A 285 22.15 30.03 0.09
N PRO A 286 22.38 30.90 1.08
CA PRO A 286 21.57 32.10 1.24
C PRO A 286 21.73 32.94 -0.02
N LEU A 287 20.62 33.28 -0.68
CA LEU A 287 20.60 34.40 -1.60
C LEU A 287 20.80 35.65 -0.75
N HIS A 288 22.01 36.19 -0.75
CA HIS A 288 22.26 37.55 -0.30
C HIS A 288 21.77 38.54 -1.38
N PRO A 289 21.35 39.74 -0.94
CA PRO A 289 20.53 40.68 -1.72
C PRO A 289 21.17 41.17 -3.01
#